data_AF-A0A9E5CIG4-F1
#
_entry.id   AF-A0A9E5CIG4-F1
#
_cell.length_a   1.000
_cell.length_b   1.000
_cell.length_c   1.000
_cell.angle_alpha   90.00
_cell.angle_beta   90.00
_cell.angle_gamma   90.00
#
_symmetry.space_group_name_H-M   'P 1'
#
loop_
_entity.id
_entity.type
_entity.pdbx_description
1 polymer ?
#
loop_
_entity_poly.entity_id
_entity_poly.type
_entity_poly.pdbx_seq_one_letter_code
_entity_poly.pdbx_strand_id
1 'polypeptide(L)'
;MDFSSVVLLFGALLLAVVLLLAIWWIVIRRKTAKIAPNQVAPDSLAAESQAKFEPNEKLASLAGDQIEEQVKQRLKSYPDLVEVKIEFATGPDESLVISVNDQSHTEIDEISDDRIRAAIAEAVESFDR
;
A
#
# COMPACT_ATOMS: atom_id res chain seq x y z
N MET A 1 6.58 -35.59 -31.18
CA MET A 1 7.06 -35.12 -29.86
C MET A 1 6.88 -36.27 -28.90
N ASP A 2 7.97 -36.79 -28.35
CA ASP A 2 7.89 -37.91 -27.42
C ASP A 2 7.36 -37.41 -26.06
N PHE A 3 6.62 -38.26 -25.37
CA PHE A 3 6.05 -37.95 -24.05
C PHE A 3 7.11 -37.41 -23.08
N SER A 4 8.33 -37.95 -23.15
CA SER A 4 9.49 -37.48 -22.37
C SER A 4 9.87 -36.03 -22.66
N SER A 5 9.77 -35.57 -23.91
CA SER A 5 10.06 -34.19 -24.29
C SER A 5 9.01 -33.22 -23.75
N VAL A 6 7.75 -33.63 -23.72
CA VAL A 6 6.65 -32.82 -23.18
C VAL A 6 6.80 -32.66 -21.66
N VAL A 7 7.10 -33.75 -20.94
CA VAL A 7 7.33 -33.71 -19.49
C VAL A 7 8.53 -32.82 -19.13
N LEU A 8 9.63 -32.88 -19.90
CA LEU A 8 10.79 -32.01 -19.68
C LEU A 8 10.49 -30.53 -19.93
N LEU A 9 9.71 -30.20 -20.96
CA LEU A 9 9.31 -28.82 -21.24
C LEU A 9 8.40 -28.25 -20.15
N PHE A 10 7.42 -29.03 -19.68
CA PHE A 10 6.56 -28.62 -18.58
C PHE A 10 7.33 -28.47 -17.27
N GLY A 11 8.26 -29.37 -16.98
CA GLY A 11 9.13 -29.27 -15.80
C GLY A 11 10.01 -28.02 -15.83
N ALA A 12 10.61 -27.71 -16.98
CA ALA A 12 11.42 -26.50 -17.16
C ALA A 12 10.58 -25.22 -17.04
N LEU A 13 9.36 -25.21 -17.59
CA LEU A 13 8.44 -24.08 -17.49
C LEU A 13 8.03 -23.83 -16.02
N LEU A 14 7.65 -24.87 -15.29
CA LEU A 14 7.31 -24.78 -13.87
C LEU A 14 8.48 -24.24 -13.03
N LEU A 15 9.69 -24.74 -13.28
CA LEU A 15 10.88 -24.27 -12.58
C LEU A 15 11.15 -22.78 -12.86
N ALA A 16 10.99 -22.34 -14.11
CA ALA A 16 11.15 -20.94 -14.49
C ALA A 16 10.12 -20.04 -13.79
N VAL A 17 8.85 -20.46 -13.72
CA VAL A 17 7.80 -19.72 -13.00
C VAL A 17 8.11 -19.60 -11.52
N VAL A 18 8.54 -20.69 -10.87
CA VAL A 18 8.92 -20.67 -9.45
C VAL A 18 10.12 -19.74 -9.20
N LEU A 19 11.13 -19.76 -10.08
CA LEU A 19 12.28 -18.85 -9.98
C LEU A 19 11.88 -17.38 -10.16
N LEU A 20 11.00 -17.07 -11.11
CA LEU A 20 10.49 -15.72 -11.31
C LEU A 20 9.70 -15.23 -10.09
N LEU A 21 8.84 -16.07 -9.52
CA LEU A 21 8.11 -15.75 -8.29
C LEU A 21 9.05 -15.54 -7.09
N ALA A 22 10.10 -16.35 -6.95
CA ALA A 22 11.09 -16.20 -5.90
C ALA A 22 11.89 -14.89 -6.03
N ILE A 23 12.32 -14.54 -7.25
CA ILE A 23 13.04 -13.28 -7.53
C ILE A 23 12.12 -12.09 -7.28
N TRP A 24 10.88 -12.14 -7.75
CA TRP A 24 9.88 -11.09 -7.52
C TRP A 24 9.61 -10.89 -6.02
N TRP A 25 9.47 -11.98 -5.26
CA TRP A 25 9.32 -11.93 -3.79
C TRP A 25 10.52 -11.32 -3.08
N ILE A 26 11.75 -11.63 -3.52
CA ILE A 26 12.99 -11.04 -2.98
C ILE A 26 13.05 -9.54 -3.29
N VAL A 27 12.67 -9.12 -4.49
CA VAL A 27 12.66 -7.70 -4.89
C VAL A 27 11.62 -6.90 -4.08
N ILE A 28 10.43 -7.45 -3.86
CA ILE A 28 9.39 -6.82 -3.06
C ILE A 28 9.81 -6.72 -1.58
N ARG A 29 10.35 -7.79 -1.00
CA ARG A 29 10.85 -7.76 0.39
C ARG A 29 12.05 -6.83 0.59
N ARG A 30 12.86 -6.59 -0.44
CA ARG A 30 13.98 -5.64 -0.37
C ARG A 30 13.52 -4.17 -0.32
N LYS A 31 12.33 -3.84 -0.82
CA LYS A 31 11.78 -2.49 -0.72
C LYS A 31 11.24 -2.15 0.69
N THR A 32 10.87 -3.15 1.48
CA THR A 32 10.43 -2.98 2.89
C THR A 32 11.57 -3.10 3.92
N ALA A 33 12.78 -3.50 3.53
CA ALA A 33 13.95 -3.64 4.42
C ALA A 33 14.84 -2.38 4.48
N LYS A 34 14.26 -1.17 4.38
CA LYS A 34 14.93 0.10 4.69
C LYS A 34 14.34 0.81 5.91
N ILE A 35 13.93 0.07 6.94
CA ILE A 35 13.81 0.63 8.28
C ILE A 35 14.37 -0.39 9.27
N ALA A 36 15.69 -0.41 9.40
CA ALA A 36 16.36 -0.93 10.59
C ALA A 36 17.14 0.23 11.22
N PRO A 37 17.02 0.47 12.53
CA PRO A 37 17.63 1.60 13.20
C PRO A 37 19.09 1.26 13.44
N ASN A 38 20.02 1.89 12.73
CA ASN A 38 21.38 1.95 13.26
C ASN A 38 22.17 3.15 12.74
N GLN A 39 22.79 3.79 13.73
CA GLN A 39 23.99 4.62 13.64
C GLN A 39 23.80 6.06 13.17
N VAL A 40 23.71 6.92 14.20
CA VAL A 40 24.25 8.26 14.22
C VAL A 40 25.69 8.22 13.68
N ALA A 41 25.86 8.60 12.42
CA ALA A 41 27.07 9.25 11.95
C ALA A 41 26.62 10.64 11.46
N PRO A 42 27.09 11.73 12.07
CA PRO A 42 26.83 13.05 11.54
C PRO A 42 27.69 13.21 10.28
N ASP A 43 27.23 14.07 9.38
CA ASP A 43 28.05 14.66 8.32
C ASP A 43 28.09 13.89 6.98
N SER A 44 26.94 13.77 6.33
CA SER A 44 26.80 13.93 4.87
C SER A 44 25.33 13.81 4.48
N LEU A 45 24.87 14.64 3.53
CA LEU A 45 23.49 14.78 3.02
C LEU A 45 22.63 15.87 3.69
N ALA A 46 23.25 17.03 3.93
CA ALA A 46 22.55 18.31 3.98
C ALA A 46 22.14 18.82 2.58
N ALA A 47 21.66 17.96 1.67
CA ALA A 47 21.48 18.36 0.26
C ALA A 47 20.11 18.11 -0.39
N GLU A 48 19.22 17.22 0.07
CA GLU A 48 17.97 16.94 -0.71
C GLU A 48 16.72 16.59 0.11
N SER A 49 16.52 17.15 1.30
CA SER A 49 15.26 16.97 2.06
C SER A 49 14.60 18.26 2.51
N GLN A 50 14.77 19.33 1.74
CA GLN A 50 13.78 20.41 1.74
C GLN A 50 12.70 20.07 0.72
N ALA A 51 11.95 18.99 0.98
CA ALA A 51 10.57 18.94 0.53
C ALA A 51 9.90 20.13 1.21
N LYS A 52 9.75 21.21 0.45
CA LYS A 52 9.17 22.46 0.90
C LYS A 52 7.69 22.17 1.12
N PHE A 53 7.33 21.75 2.34
CA PHE A 53 5.95 21.48 2.72
C PHE A 53 5.12 22.72 2.39
N GLU A 54 4.31 22.62 1.35
CA GLU A 54 3.42 23.71 0.98
C GLU A 54 2.27 23.76 2.00
N PRO A 55 1.80 24.94 2.41
CA PRO A 55 0.73 25.07 3.40
C PRO A 55 -0.54 24.28 3.04
N ASN A 56 -0.77 23.98 1.76
CA ASN A 56 -1.87 23.16 1.27
C ASN A 56 -1.67 21.64 1.54
N GLU A 57 -0.42 21.15 1.55
CA GLU A 57 -0.10 19.75 1.85
C GLU A 57 -0.51 19.38 3.28
N LYS A 58 -0.34 20.32 4.22
CA LYS A 58 -0.76 20.15 5.61
C LYS A 58 -2.28 20.08 5.78
N LEU A 59 -3.04 20.77 4.92
CA LEU A 59 -4.50 20.71 4.94
C LEU A 59 -5.02 19.39 4.35
N ALA A 60 -4.42 18.93 3.26
CA ALA A 60 -4.73 17.61 2.67
C ALA A 60 -4.45 16.48 3.66
N SER A 61 -3.31 16.55 4.38
CA SER A 61 -2.98 15.61 5.45
C SER A 61 -4.02 15.60 6.57
N LEU A 62 -4.51 16.76 7.01
CA LEU A 62 -5.50 16.83 8.09
C LEU A 62 -6.86 16.26 7.69
N ALA A 63 -7.30 16.46 6.45
CA ALA A 63 -8.54 15.87 5.94
C ALA A 63 -8.42 14.34 5.84
N GLY A 64 -7.30 13.85 5.30
CA GLY A 64 -6.97 12.42 5.25
C GLY A 64 -7.03 11.79 6.64
N ASP A 65 -6.32 12.35 7.61
CA ASP A 65 -6.26 11.84 8.99
C ASP A 65 -7.67 11.72 9.63
N GLN A 66 -8.56 12.67 9.37
CA GLN A 66 -9.92 12.64 9.91
C GLN A 66 -10.77 11.53 9.27
N ILE A 67 -10.67 11.36 7.95
CA ILE A 67 -11.36 10.28 7.25
C ILE A 67 -10.81 8.92 7.71
N GLU A 68 -9.50 8.77 7.89
CA GLU A 68 -8.90 7.54 8.44
C GLU A 68 -9.47 7.16 9.80
N GLU A 69 -9.55 8.11 10.72
CA GLU A 69 -10.09 7.87 12.06
C GLU A 69 -11.57 7.45 11.99
N GLN A 70 -12.35 8.10 11.11
CA GLN A 70 -13.74 7.74 10.87
C GLN A 70 -13.91 6.33 10.31
N VAL A 71 -13.03 5.90 9.39
CA VAL A 71 -13.03 4.54 8.85
C VAL A 71 -12.63 3.55 9.96
N LYS A 72 -11.57 3.82 10.71
CA LYS A 72 -11.11 2.98 11.83
C LYS A 72 -12.22 2.78 12.86
N GLN A 73 -12.97 3.83 13.20
CA GLN A 73 -14.10 3.73 14.13
C GLN A 73 -15.20 2.81 13.62
N ARG A 74 -15.54 2.87 12.33
CA ARG A 74 -16.53 1.97 11.72
C ARG A 74 -16.05 0.52 11.71
N LEU A 75 -14.78 0.30 11.38
CA LEU A 75 -14.20 -1.04 11.31
C LEU A 75 -14.06 -1.73 12.67
N LYS A 76 -14.09 -1.01 13.79
CA LYS A 76 -14.13 -1.62 15.14
C LYS A 76 -15.32 -2.55 15.37
N SER A 77 -16.39 -2.41 14.58
CA SER A 77 -17.56 -3.31 14.64
C SER A 77 -17.30 -4.69 13.99
N TYR A 78 -16.21 -4.84 13.24
CA TYR A 78 -15.81 -6.07 12.56
C TYR A 78 -14.51 -6.61 13.19
N PRO A 79 -14.58 -7.64 14.06
CA PRO A 79 -13.41 -8.14 14.80
C PRO A 79 -12.23 -8.58 13.92
N ASP A 80 -12.51 -9.07 12.72
CA ASP A 80 -11.53 -9.52 11.73
C ASP A 80 -10.87 -8.38 10.97
N LEU A 81 -11.40 -7.16 11.06
CA LEU A 81 -10.88 -5.98 10.35
C LEU A 81 -10.21 -4.95 11.28
N VAL A 82 -10.17 -5.19 12.59
CA VAL A 82 -9.61 -4.23 13.57
C VAL A 82 -8.12 -3.95 13.34
N GLU A 83 -7.39 -4.93 12.81
CA GLU A 83 -5.96 -4.80 12.50
C GLU A 83 -5.69 -4.25 11.09
N VAL A 84 -6.74 -4.01 10.29
CA VAL A 84 -6.57 -3.50 8.93
C VAL A 84 -6.06 -2.07 8.98
N LYS A 85 -4.92 -1.84 8.33
CA LYS A 85 -4.32 -0.53 8.19
C LYS A 85 -4.91 0.18 6.97
N ILE A 86 -5.52 1.34 7.19
CA ILE A 86 -6.06 2.19 6.13
C ILE A 86 -5.40 3.56 6.21
N GLU A 87 -4.87 4.01 5.08
CA GLU A 87 -4.21 5.31 4.94
C GLU A 87 -4.68 6.02 3.67
N PHE A 88 -4.83 7.35 3.72
CA PHE A 88 -5.11 8.18 2.54
C PHE A 88 -3.92 9.06 2.21
N ALA A 89 -3.56 9.12 0.94
CA ALA A 89 -2.48 9.96 0.43
C ALA A 89 -2.89 10.66 -0.87
N THR A 90 -2.12 11.68 -1.25
CA THR A 90 -2.25 12.31 -2.57
C THR A 90 -1.16 11.76 -3.49
N GLY A 91 -1.58 11.23 -4.64
CA GLY A 91 -0.70 10.72 -5.69
C GLY A 91 0.08 11.81 -6.41
N PRO A 92 1.09 11.45 -7.24
CA PRO A 92 1.91 12.40 -7.99
C PRO A 92 1.14 13.19 -9.06
N ASP A 93 -0.06 12.72 -9.40
CA ASP A 93 -1.03 13.31 -10.33
C ASP A 93 -2.17 14.04 -9.61
N GLU A 94 -2.00 14.36 -8.32
CA GLU A 94 -3.02 14.97 -7.46
C GLU A 94 -4.25 14.08 -7.21
N SER A 95 -4.20 12.80 -7.58
CA SER A 95 -5.26 11.83 -7.32
C SER A 95 -5.29 11.40 -5.84
N LEU A 96 -6.44 10.88 -5.38
CA LEU A 96 -6.53 10.22 -4.08
C LEU A 96 -5.98 8.80 -4.18
N VAL A 97 -5.07 8.44 -3.28
CA VAL A 97 -4.54 7.08 -3.14
C VAL A 97 -4.99 6.51 -1.80
N ILE A 98 -5.65 5.35 -1.85
CA ILE A 98 -6.17 4.63 -0.70
C ILE A 98 -5.30 3.42 -0.45
N SER A 99 -4.63 3.33 0.69
CA SER A 99 -3.81 2.17 1.03
C SER A 99 -4.50 1.28 2.05
N VAL A 100 -4.71 0.01 1.73
CA VAL A 100 -5.28 -1.03 2.61
C VAL A 100 -4.25 -2.12 2.82
N ASN A 101 -3.75 -2.30 4.05
CA ASN A 101 -2.68 -3.29 4.37
C ASN A 101 -1.51 -3.24 3.37
N ASP A 102 -0.99 -2.05 3.12
CA ASP A 102 0.12 -1.78 2.19
C ASP A 102 -0.20 -2.01 0.69
N GLN A 103 -1.46 -2.23 0.33
CA GLN A 103 -1.94 -2.25 -1.05
C GLN A 103 -2.59 -0.92 -1.40
N SER A 104 -2.02 -0.21 -2.38
CA SER A 104 -2.55 1.07 -2.84
C SER A 104 -3.58 0.87 -3.95
N HIS A 105 -4.66 1.62 -3.84
CA HIS A 105 -5.81 1.64 -4.74
C HIS A 105 -6.08 3.10 -5.13
N THR A 106 -6.44 3.32 -6.40
CA THR A 106 -6.86 4.64 -6.88
C THR A 106 -8.37 4.80 -6.86
N GLU A 107 -9.10 3.69 -6.80
CA GLU A 107 -10.56 3.67 -6.71
C GLU A 107 -11.02 2.80 -5.54
N ILE A 108 -12.10 3.21 -4.86
CA ILE A 108 -12.68 2.44 -3.75
C ILE A 108 -13.10 1.04 -4.22
N ASP A 109 -13.60 0.92 -5.46
CA ASP A 109 -14.10 -0.32 -6.05
C ASP A 109 -13.00 -1.38 -6.28
N GLU A 110 -11.73 -1.00 -6.27
CA GLU A 110 -10.59 -1.93 -6.37
C GLU A 110 -10.35 -2.71 -5.07
N ILE A 111 -10.89 -2.24 -3.94
CA ILE A 111 -10.71 -2.88 -2.63
C ILE A 111 -11.62 -4.11 -2.56
N SER A 112 -11.03 -5.28 -2.30
CA SER A 112 -11.76 -6.55 -2.39
C SER A 112 -12.81 -6.76 -1.29
N ASP A 113 -12.63 -6.20 -0.09
CA ASP A 113 -13.58 -6.37 1.02
C ASP A 113 -14.68 -5.31 0.97
N ASP A 114 -15.91 -5.75 0.71
CA ASP A 114 -17.11 -4.91 0.61
C ASP A 114 -17.35 -4.06 1.86
N ARG A 115 -16.97 -4.56 3.06
CA ARG A 115 -17.16 -3.83 4.32
C ARG A 115 -16.17 -2.68 4.45
N ILE A 116 -14.95 -2.88 3.97
CA ILE A 116 -13.95 -1.81 3.91
C ILE A 116 -14.40 -0.75 2.91
N ARG A 117 -14.87 -1.15 1.72
CA ARG A 117 -15.42 -0.20 0.73
C ARG A 117 -16.54 0.65 1.31
N ALA A 118 -17.52 0.01 1.96
CA ALA A 118 -18.63 0.70 2.58
C ALA A 118 -18.16 1.68 3.68
N ALA A 119 -17.25 1.25 4.56
CA ALA A 119 -16.74 2.09 5.63
C ALA A 119 -16.01 3.34 5.10
N ILE A 120 -15.23 3.20 4.02
CA ILE A 120 -14.54 4.31 3.36
C ILE A 120 -15.55 5.25 2.70
N ALA A 121 -16.49 4.73 1.92
CA ALA A 121 -17.50 5.54 1.25
C ALA A 121 -18.33 6.37 2.25
N GLU A 122 -18.79 5.76 3.34
CA GLU A 122 -19.53 6.45 4.39
C GLU A 122 -18.70 7.51 5.13
N ALA A 123 -17.41 7.27 5.34
CA ALA A 123 -16.52 8.23 5.99
C ALA A 123 -16.28 9.46 5.10
N VAL A 124 -16.07 9.25 3.80
CA VAL A 124 -15.92 10.32 2.82
C VAL A 124 -17.21 11.13 2.70
N GLU A 125 -18.37 10.47 2.57
CA GLU A 125 -19.67 11.14 2.52
C GLU A 125 -19.95 11.94 3.79
N SER A 126 -19.57 11.42 4.96
CA SER A 126 -19.74 12.12 6.24
C SER A 126 -18.81 13.32 6.41
N PHE A 127 -17.67 13.36 5.71
CA PHE A 127 -16.73 14.48 5.77
C PHE A 127 -17.14 15.64 4.85
N ASP A 128 -17.80 15.34 3.72
CA ASP A 128 -18.27 16.33 2.74
C ASP A 128 -19.53 17.11 3.20
N ARG A 129 -20.09 16.75 4.35
CA ARG A 129 -21.35 17.30 4.89
C ARG A 129 -21.10 18.35 5.96
#